data_AF-A0A5C6B6S6-F1
#
_entry.id   AF-A0A5C6B6S6-F1
#
_cell.length_a   1.000
_cell.length_b   1.000
_cell.length_c   1.000
_cell.angle_alpha   90.00
_cell.angle_beta   90.00
_cell.angle_gamma   90.00
#
_symmetry.space_group_name_H-M   'P 1'
#
loop_
_entity.id
_entity.type
_entity.pdbx_description
1 polymer ?
#
loop_
_entity_poly.entity_id
_entity_poly.type
_entity_poly.pdbx_seq_one_letter_code
_entity_poly.pdbx_strand_id
1 'polypeptide(L)'
;MRFVSLLLAPMIVLGCASVGSPKFKVNTRDEMHVSINDAIPIGTPLARAREIMESAGFECELILSGSFTEDMGLIGDDGDYPAVANARYLQCKRANSTGLLTANFWTIAIVLDDGDKVSEVLVRVWGEGP
;
A
#
# COMPACT_ATOMS: atom_id res chain seq x y z
N MET A 1 47.23 39.48 -25.29
CA MET A 1 46.67 38.80 -24.10
C MET A 1 45.40 39.53 -23.68
N ARG A 2 44.24 38.90 -23.83
CA ARG A 2 42.95 39.40 -23.33
C ARG A 2 42.23 38.24 -22.66
N PHE A 3 42.01 38.39 -21.36
CA PHE A 3 41.41 37.40 -20.47
C PHE A 3 39.93 37.24 -20.82
N VAL A 4 39.52 36.02 -21.18
CA VAL A 4 38.11 35.65 -21.34
C VAL A 4 37.66 35.11 -19.99
N SER A 5 36.87 35.91 -19.27
CA SER A 5 36.31 35.55 -17.98
C SER A 5 35.31 34.39 -18.13
N LEU A 6 35.62 33.28 -17.46
CA LEU A 6 34.73 32.14 -17.23
C LEU A 6 33.54 32.60 -16.36
N LEU A 7 32.33 32.61 -16.92
CA LEU A 7 31.09 32.74 -16.14
C LEU A 7 30.63 31.33 -15.73
N LEU A 8 30.94 30.97 -14.48
CA LEU A 8 30.36 29.81 -13.79
C LEU A 8 28.87 30.06 -13.57
N ALA A 9 28.01 29.27 -14.21
CA ALA A 9 26.60 29.19 -13.85
C ALA A 9 26.41 28.14 -12.73
N PRO A 10 25.82 28.48 -11.58
CA PRO A 10 25.47 27.49 -10.57
C PRO A 10 24.19 26.76 -11.02
N MET A 11 24.32 25.52 -11.49
CA MET A 11 23.14 24.67 -11.66
C MET A 11 22.64 24.27 -10.28
N ILE A 12 21.39 24.65 -10.04
CA ILE A 12 20.57 24.44 -8.87
C ILE A 12 20.52 22.94 -8.57
N VAL A 13 20.84 22.59 -7.33
CA VAL A 13 20.74 21.24 -6.79
C VAL A 13 19.27 20.85 -6.80
N LEU A 14 18.86 20.03 -7.77
CA LEU A 14 17.59 19.31 -7.70
C LEU A 14 17.67 18.40 -6.48
N GLY A 15 17.10 18.87 -5.37
CA GLY A 15 16.88 18.06 -4.20
C GLY A 15 15.98 16.90 -4.60
N CYS A 16 16.57 15.72 -4.76
CA CYS A 16 15.85 14.47 -4.58
C CYS A 16 15.35 14.46 -3.14
N ALA A 17 14.18 15.06 -2.90
CA ALA A 17 13.40 14.78 -1.72
C ALA A 17 13.00 13.32 -1.83
N SER A 18 13.88 12.42 -1.36
CA SER A 18 13.50 11.09 -0.93
C SER A 18 12.59 11.29 0.27
N VAL A 19 11.33 11.65 -0.02
CA VAL A 19 10.24 11.56 0.93
C VAL A 19 10.22 10.08 1.28
N GLY A 20 10.69 9.77 2.49
CA GLY A 20 10.81 8.39 2.95
C GLY A 20 9.47 7.70 2.76
N SER A 21 9.44 6.71 1.87
CA SER A 21 8.28 5.87 1.66
C SER A 21 7.77 5.34 3.00
N PRO A 22 6.47 5.38 3.29
CA PRO A 22 5.92 4.68 4.45
C PRO A 22 6.27 3.20 4.33
N LYS A 23 7.18 2.73 5.19
CA LYS A 23 7.56 1.32 5.24
C LYS A 23 6.66 0.64 6.26
N PHE A 24 5.58 0.04 5.80
CA PHE A 24 4.75 -0.85 6.61
C PHE A 24 5.58 -2.09 6.98
N LYS A 25 6.35 -2.06 8.07
CA LYS A 25 7.11 -3.20 8.61
C LYS A 25 6.34 -3.77 9.78
N VAL A 26 5.28 -4.50 9.47
CA VAL A 26 4.37 -5.10 10.43
C VAL A 26 4.35 -6.60 10.24
N ASN A 27 4.13 -7.33 11.34
CA ASN A 27 4.20 -8.79 11.34
C ASN A 27 2.81 -9.44 11.44
N THR A 28 1.77 -8.65 11.73
CA THR A 28 0.40 -9.16 11.92
C THR A 28 -0.62 -8.42 11.05
N ARG A 29 -1.77 -9.04 10.79
CA ARG A 29 -2.87 -8.45 10.02
C ARG A 29 -3.42 -7.19 10.67
N ASP A 30 -3.62 -7.20 11.98
CA ASP A 30 -4.19 -6.08 12.71
C ASP A 30 -3.25 -4.87 12.70
N GLU A 31 -1.95 -5.07 12.88
CA GLU A 31 -0.96 -3.99 12.73
C GLU A 31 -0.97 -3.40 11.31
N MET A 32 -1.11 -4.24 10.28
CA MET A 32 -1.22 -3.77 8.90
C MET A 32 -2.50 -2.97 8.67
N HIS A 33 -3.64 -3.47 9.16
CA HIS A 33 -4.93 -2.80 9.05
C HIS A 33 -4.91 -1.43 9.71
N VAL A 34 -4.40 -1.33 10.94
CA VAL A 34 -4.22 -0.07 11.66
C VAL A 34 -3.29 0.87 10.90
N SER A 35 -2.13 0.38 10.46
CA SER A 35 -1.15 1.21 9.76
C SER A 35 -1.70 1.78 8.44
N ILE A 36 -2.47 0.99 7.70
CA ILE A 36 -3.09 1.46 6.45
C ILE A 36 -4.18 2.47 6.74
N ASN A 37 -5.03 2.25 7.75
CA ASN A 37 -6.07 3.22 8.11
C ASN A 37 -5.49 4.55 8.61
N ASP A 38 -4.36 4.52 9.33
CA ASP A 38 -3.65 5.74 9.74
C ASP A 38 -3.07 6.50 8.53
N ALA A 39 -2.55 5.77 7.54
CA ALA A 39 -1.96 6.37 6.34
C ALA A 39 -3.01 6.81 5.30
N ILE A 40 -4.14 6.09 5.22
CA ILE A 40 -5.21 6.23 4.25
C ILE A 40 -6.56 6.27 4.98
N PRO A 41 -6.90 7.39 5.63
CA PRO A 41 -8.18 7.52 6.31
C PRO A 41 -9.36 7.42 5.34
N ILE A 42 -10.54 7.02 5.86
CA ILE A 42 -11.80 7.06 5.12
C ILE A 42 -12.02 8.47 4.52
N GLY A 43 -12.47 8.50 3.27
CA GLY A 43 -12.64 9.72 2.48
C GLY A 43 -11.41 10.11 1.66
N THR A 44 -10.27 9.42 1.80
CA THR A 44 -9.08 9.65 0.96
C THR A 44 -9.42 9.39 -0.51
N PRO A 45 -9.06 10.28 -1.46
CA PRO A 45 -9.28 10.02 -2.88
C PRO A 45 -8.46 8.83 -3.39
N LEU A 46 -9.02 8.06 -4.33
CA LEU A 46 -8.38 6.89 -4.97
C LEU A 46 -6.95 7.17 -5.43
N ALA A 47 -6.74 8.30 -6.14
CA ALA A 47 -5.43 8.67 -6.65
C ALA A 47 -4.39 8.80 -5.54
N ARG A 48 -4.78 9.38 -4.40
CA ARG A 48 -3.90 9.55 -3.24
C ARG A 48 -3.66 8.24 -2.51
N ALA A 49 -4.70 7.43 -2.33
CA ALA A 49 -4.56 6.10 -1.74
C ALA A 49 -3.59 5.23 -2.54
N ARG A 50 -3.72 5.23 -3.88
CA ARG A 50 -2.80 4.53 -4.79
C ARG A 50 -1.36 5.01 -4.63
N GLU A 51 -1.14 6.32 -4.68
CA GLU A 51 0.20 6.90 -4.54
C GLU A 51 0.86 6.47 -3.22
N ILE A 52 0.12 6.52 -2.10
CA ILE A 52 0.61 6.09 -0.78
C ILE A 52 1.01 4.62 -0.80
N MET A 53 0.15 3.74 -1.32
CA MET A 53 0.39 2.30 -1.35
C MET A 53 1.57 1.93 -2.27
N GLU A 54 1.62 2.49 -3.48
CA GLU A 54 2.71 2.26 -4.42
C GLU A 54 4.04 2.79 -3.88
N SER A 55 4.04 3.95 -3.23
CA SER A 55 5.24 4.48 -2.56
C SER A 55 5.74 3.54 -1.46
N ALA A 56 4.85 2.79 -0.81
CA ALA A 56 5.16 1.78 0.21
C ALA A 56 5.58 0.41 -0.36
N GLY A 57 5.72 0.32 -1.70
CA GLY A 57 6.17 -0.88 -2.41
C GLY A 57 5.06 -1.90 -2.66
N PHE A 58 3.79 -1.49 -2.66
CA PHE A 58 2.70 -2.33 -3.12
C PHE A 58 2.48 -2.18 -4.61
N GLU A 59 2.11 -3.27 -5.27
CA GLU A 59 1.59 -3.26 -6.63
C GLU A 59 0.07 -3.15 -6.58
N CYS A 60 -0.50 -2.10 -7.18
CA CYS A 60 -1.91 -1.79 -7.05
C CYS A 60 -2.67 -1.87 -8.39
N GLU A 61 -3.84 -2.49 -8.35
CA GLU A 61 -4.76 -2.68 -9.49
C GLU A 61 -6.18 -2.26 -9.10
N LEU A 62 -6.89 -1.54 -9.98
CA LEU A 62 -8.29 -1.17 -9.73
C LEU A 62 -9.21 -2.28 -10.21
N ILE A 63 -10.01 -2.81 -9.29
CA ILE A 63 -11.04 -3.80 -9.56
C ILE A 63 -12.40 -3.10 -9.58
N LEU A 64 -13.13 -3.22 -10.69
CA LEU A 64 -14.40 -2.51 -10.90
C LEU A 64 -15.62 -3.25 -10.33
N SER A 65 -15.55 -4.58 -10.26
CA SER A 65 -16.57 -5.42 -9.67
C SER A 65 -15.93 -6.73 -9.23
N GLY A 66 -15.59 -6.82 -7.95
CA GLY A 66 -14.98 -8.00 -7.38
C GLY A 66 -15.49 -8.27 -5.98
N SER A 67 -15.05 -9.40 -5.43
CA SER A 67 -15.32 -9.76 -4.05
C SER A 67 -14.01 -9.90 -3.30
N PHE A 68 -14.01 -9.45 -2.06
CA PHE A 68 -12.86 -9.53 -1.17
C PHE A 68 -13.32 -9.91 0.22
N THR A 69 -12.54 -10.76 0.88
CA THR A 69 -12.80 -11.22 2.24
C THR A 69 -11.49 -11.10 3.00
N GLU A 70 -11.52 -10.50 4.18
CA GLU A 70 -10.38 -10.55 5.09
C GLU A 70 -10.09 -11.99 5.48
N ASP A 71 -8.81 -12.32 5.65
CA ASP A 71 -8.38 -13.66 6.08
C ASP A 71 -7.17 -13.50 7.00
N MET A 72 -7.16 -14.24 8.11
CA MET A 72 -6.08 -14.28 9.10
C MET A 72 -4.98 -15.28 8.74
N GLY A 73 -5.16 -16.10 7.71
CA GLY A 73 -4.21 -17.14 7.30
C GLY A 73 -4.41 -18.47 8.04
N LEU A 74 -3.45 -19.39 7.90
CA LEU A 74 -3.59 -20.83 8.23
C LEU A 74 -3.83 -21.18 9.71
N ILE A 75 -3.78 -20.23 10.65
CA ILE A 75 -3.93 -20.50 12.09
C ILE A 75 -4.89 -19.49 12.72
N GLY A 76 -6.15 -19.90 12.89
CA GLY A 76 -7.21 -19.17 13.63
C GLY A 76 -8.41 -18.87 12.73
N ASP A 77 -9.48 -19.65 12.79
CA ASP A 77 -10.58 -19.63 13.77
C ASP A 77 -11.86 -19.18 13.04
N ASP A 78 -12.99 -19.75 13.46
CA ASP A 78 -14.33 -19.71 12.87
C ASP A 78 -15.02 -18.34 13.02
N GLY A 79 -14.37 -17.27 12.57
CA GLY A 79 -14.87 -15.89 12.65
C GLY A 79 -15.65 -15.44 11.42
N ASP A 80 -16.69 -14.62 11.63
CA ASP A 80 -17.28 -13.80 10.57
C ASP A 80 -16.28 -12.70 10.18
N TYR A 81 -15.57 -12.90 9.09
CA TYR A 81 -14.62 -11.91 8.57
C TYR A 81 -15.33 -10.88 7.68
N PRO A 82 -14.96 -9.59 7.79
CA PRO A 82 -15.45 -8.56 6.88
C PRO A 82 -15.22 -8.96 5.42
N ALA A 83 -16.29 -8.88 4.64
CA ALA A 83 -16.28 -9.21 3.23
C ALA A 83 -17.12 -8.22 2.44
N VAL A 84 -16.65 -7.92 1.23
CA VAL A 84 -17.38 -7.16 0.23
C VAL A 84 -17.64 -8.05 -0.98
N ALA A 85 -18.81 -7.87 -1.60
CA ALA A 85 -19.20 -8.56 -2.82
C ALA A 85 -19.63 -7.54 -3.87
N ASN A 86 -19.22 -7.76 -5.13
CA ASN A 86 -19.50 -6.87 -6.26
C ASN A 86 -19.12 -5.40 -5.98
N ALA A 87 -18.01 -5.20 -5.28
CA ALA A 87 -17.53 -3.87 -4.92
C ALA A 87 -16.44 -3.39 -5.87
N ARG A 88 -16.29 -2.06 -5.94
CA ARG A 88 -15.17 -1.40 -6.59
C ARG A 88 -14.08 -1.13 -5.55
N TYR A 89 -12.87 -1.64 -5.77
CA TYR A 89 -11.77 -1.48 -4.81
C TYR A 89 -10.41 -1.43 -5.51
N LEU A 90 -9.46 -0.74 -4.89
CA LEU A 90 -8.05 -0.81 -5.25
C LEU A 90 -7.42 -2.01 -4.53
N GLN A 91 -7.03 -3.03 -5.30
CA GLN A 91 -6.31 -4.18 -4.79
C GLN A 91 -4.82 -3.88 -4.77
N CYS A 92 -4.17 -3.93 -3.61
CA CYS A 92 -2.74 -3.71 -3.47
C CYS A 92 -2.05 -4.95 -2.88
N LYS A 93 -1.02 -5.45 -3.57
CA LYS A 93 -0.29 -6.67 -3.20
C LYS A 93 1.17 -6.37 -2.88
N ARG A 94 1.72 -7.06 -1.88
CA ARG A 94 3.15 -7.01 -1.60
C ARG A 94 3.63 -8.31 -0.96
N ALA A 95 4.66 -8.91 -1.55
CA ALA A 95 5.42 -9.98 -0.90
C ALA A 95 6.45 -9.36 0.04
N ASN A 96 6.44 -9.78 1.31
CA ASN A 96 7.43 -9.37 2.30
C ASN A 96 8.15 -10.61 2.82
N SER A 97 9.45 -10.72 2.53
CA SER A 97 10.27 -11.79 3.10
C SER A 97 10.56 -11.46 4.56
N THR A 98 10.09 -12.31 5.49
CA THR A 98 10.34 -12.18 6.93
C THR A 98 11.47 -13.09 7.41
N GLY A 99 12.32 -13.59 6.50
CA GLY A 99 13.47 -14.46 6.80
C GLY A 99 13.86 -15.36 5.62
N LEU A 100 14.82 -16.28 5.85
CA LEU A 100 15.38 -17.15 4.80
C LEU A 100 14.36 -18.17 4.23
N LEU A 101 13.24 -18.42 4.93
CA LEU A 101 12.26 -19.47 4.57
C LEU A 101 10.78 -19.06 4.77
N THR A 102 10.49 -17.79 5.08
CA THR A 102 9.11 -17.35 5.31
C THR A 102 8.81 -16.09 4.50
N ALA A 103 7.76 -16.16 3.69
CA ALA A 103 7.25 -15.05 2.91
C ALA A 103 5.82 -14.76 3.36
N ASN A 104 5.57 -13.51 3.73
CA ASN A 104 4.23 -13.00 3.99
C ASN A 104 3.74 -12.29 2.73
N PHE A 105 2.65 -12.79 2.17
CA PHE A 105 1.95 -12.16 1.07
C PHE A 105 0.80 -11.32 1.61
N TRP A 106 0.93 -10.01 1.45
CA TRP A 106 -0.10 -9.05 1.79
C TRP A 106 -0.98 -8.81 0.57
N THR A 107 -2.29 -8.94 0.74
CA THR A 107 -3.28 -8.45 -0.21
C THR A 107 -4.24 -7.54 0.52
N ILE A 108 -4.39 -6.32 0.04
CA ILE A 108 -5.25 -5.30 0.65
C ILE A 108 -6.29 -4.90 -0.38
N ALA A 109 -7.53 -4.74 0.04
CA ALA A 109 -8.59 -4.13 -0.75
C ALA A 109 -8.99 -2.80 -0.10
N ILE A 110 -8.76 -1.70 -0.81
CA ILE A 110 -9.23 -0.37 -0.43
C ILE A 110 -10.53 -0.13 -1.20
N VAL A 111 -11.66 -0.31 -0.51
CA VAL A 111 -13.01 -0.20 -1.09
C VAL A 111 -13.32 1.26 -1.34
N LEU A 112 -13.97 1.53 -2.48
CA LEU A 112 -14.30 2.88 -2.92
C LEU A 112 -15.80 3.11 -2.87
N ASP A 113 -16.20 4.32 -2.47
CA ASP A 113 -17.54 4.84 -2.69
C ASP A 113 -17.73 5.29 -4.16
N ASP A 114 -18.95 5.74 -4.49
CA ASP A 114 -19.29 6.23 -5.83
C ASP A 114 -18.47 7.46 -6.26
N GLY A 115 -17.92 8.21 -5.30
CA GLY A 115 -17.10 9.40 -5.50
C GLY A 115 -15.59 9.14 -5.62
N ASP A 116 -15.18 7.89 -5.83
CA ASP A 116 -13.78 7.46 -5.90
C ASP A 116 -12.99 7.79 -4.62
N LYS A 117 -13.64 7.69 -3.45
CA LYS A 117 -13.00 7.86 -2.15
C LYS A 117 -13.04 6.56 -1.35
N VAL A 118 -12.04 6.39 -0.49
CA VAL A 118 -11.96 5.23 0.41
C VAL A 118 -13.17 5.21 1.33
N SER A 119 -13.93 4.12 1.30
CA SER A 119 -15.04 3.84 2.23
C SER A 119 -14.63 2.84 3.31
N GLU A 120 -13.76 1.88 2.95
CA GLU A 120 -13.34 0.80 3.83
C GLU A 120 -11.98 0.24 3.38
N VAL A 121 -11.25 -0.36 4.32
CA VAL A 121 -9.98 -1.05 4.07
C VAL A 121 -10.09 -2.47 4.62
N LEU A 122 -9.79 -3.45 3.77
CA LEU A 122 -9.78 -4.86 4.10
C LEU A 122 -8.37 -5.42 3.89
N VAL A 123 -7.88 -6.21 4.84
CA VAL A 123 -6.53 -6.79 4.79
C VAL A 123 -6.60 -8.31 4.83
N ARG A 124 -5.86 -8.92 3.92
CA ARG A 124 -5.67 -10.36 3.82
C ARG A 124 -4.19 -10.71 3.86
N VAL A 125 -3.81 -11.67 4.70
CA VAL A 125 -2.42 -12.14 4.81
C VAL A 125 -2.35 -13.64 4.58
N TRP A 126 -1.37 -14.08 3.79
CA TRP A 126 -1.04 -15.49 3.63
C TRP A 126 0.45 -15.65 3.90
N GLY A 127 0.80 -16.49 4.87
CA GLY A 127 2.18 -16.91 5.08
C GLY A 127 2.45 -18.17 4.28
N GLU A 128 3.50 -18.17 3.45
CA GLU A 128 4.14 -19.41 3.03
C GLU A 128 5.31 -19.70 3.99
N GLY A 129 5.21 -20.82 4.69
CA GLY A 129 6.27 -21.45 5.47
C GLY A 129 6.15 -22.97 5.34
N PRO A 130 7.24 -23.74 5.55
CA PRO A 130 7.22 -25.20 5.43
C PRO A 130 6.30 -25.90 6.43
#